data_AF-A0A7W1CZ35-F1
#
_entry.id   AF-A0A7W1CZ35-F1
#
_cell.length_a   1.000
_cell.length_b   1.000
_cell.length_c   1.000
_cell.angle_alpha   90.00
_cell.angle_beta   90.00
_cell.angle_gamma   90.00
#
_symmetry.space_group_name_H-M   'P 1'
#
loop_
_entity.id
_entity.type
_entity.pdbx_description
1 polymer ?
#
loop_
_entity_poly.entity_id
_entity_poly.type
_entity_poly.pdbx_seq_one_letter_code
_entity_poly.pdbx_strand_id
1 'polypeptide(L)'
;MVHVKTAISLDESLFREAEEWAGKLGVSRSQLFARAVEEYVRRHEDEDLVRRLNEAHSDGPNEEDEEALRHGQALHAEMLRRAEREGRL
;
A
#
# COMPACT_ATOMS: atom_id res chain seq x y z
N MET A 1 -21.67 16.28 10.02
CA MET A 1 -21.56 15.32 8.91
C MET A 1 -22.90 14.61 8.75
N VAL A 2 -23.28 14.29 7.51
CA VAL A 2 -24.51 13.53 7.24
C VAL A 2 -24.17 12.05 7.35
N HIS A 3 -24.93 11.30 8.16
CA HIS A 3 -24.72 9.85 8.32
C HIS A 3 -25.76 9.08 7.51
N VAL A 4 -25.29 8.16 6.67
CA VAL A 4 -26.15 7.24 5.91
C VAL A 4 -26.30 5.94 6.69
N LYS A 5 -27.54 5.43 6.78
CA LYS A 5 -27.83 4.12 7.37
C LYS A 5 -28.15 3.15 6.25
N THR A 6 -27.38 2.08 6.16
CA THR A 6 -27.54 1.03 5.17
C THR A 6 -27.78 -0.29 5.89
N ALA A 7 -28.80 -1.03 5.48
CA ALA A 7 -28.97 -2.42 5.91
C ALA A 7 -28.13 -3.32 4.99
N ILE A 8 -27.25 -4.14 5.59
CA ILE A 8 -26.40 -5.09 4.87
C ILE A 8 -26.67 -6.50 5.40
N SER A 9 -26.62 -7.48 4.50
CA SER A 9 -26.63 -8.89 4.87
C SER A 9 -25.20 -9.33 5.16
N LEU A 10 -24.99 -10.04 6.26
CA LEU A 10 -23.71 -10.58 6.70
C LEU A 10 -23.92 -12.00 7.21
N ASP A 11 -22.89 -12.84 7.09
CA ASP A 11 -22.86 -14.12 7.77
C ASP A 11 -22.93 -13.90 9.29
N GLU A 12 -23.70 -14.74 9.97
CA GLU A 12 -23.92 -14.61 11.41
C GLU A 12 -22.62 -14.77 12.20
N SER A 13 -21.74 -15.67 11.77
CA SER A 13 -20.41 -15.88 12.37
C SER A 13 -19.56 -14.62 12.29
N LEU A 14 -19.49 -13.99 11.11
CA LEU A 14 -18.74 -12.76 10.89
C LEU A 14 -19.31 -11.60 11.72
N PHE A 15 -20.63 -11.49 11.80
CA PHE A 15 -21.25 -10.47 12.63
C PHE A 15 -20.86 -10.62 14.10
N ARG A 16 -20.91 -11.85 14.66
CA ARG A 16 -20.51 -12.10 16.05
C ARG A 16 -19.04 -11.78 16.30
N GLU A 17 -18.15 -12.16 15.38
CA GLU A 17 -16.72 -11.83 15.50
C GLU A 17 -16.49 -10.31 15.48
N ALA A 18 -17.18 -9.59 14.59
CA ALA A 18 -17.12 -8.13 14.56
C ALA A 18 -17.62 -7.50 15.87
N GLU A 19 -18.69 -8.03 16.48
CA GLU A 19 -19.18 -7.57 17.78
C GLU A 19 -18.13 -7.73 18.89
N GLU A 20 -17.47 -8.89 18.94
CA GLU A 20 -16.41 -9.15 19.93
C GLU A 20 -15.25 -8.18 19.76
N TRP A 21 -14.82 -7.93 18.53
CA TRP A 21 -13.74 -6.99 18.23
C TRP A 21 -14.13 -5.55 18.52
N ALA A 22 -15.35 -5.13 18.20
CA ALA A 22 -15.85 -3.81 18.56
C ALA A 22 -15.79 -3.61 20.08
N GLY A 23 -16.20 -4.62 20.86
CA GLY A 23 -16.09 -4.64 22.31
C GLY A 23 -14.63 -4.54 22.81
N LYS A 24 -13.73 -5.39 22.28
CA LYS A 24 -12.29 -5.38 22.63
C LYS A 24 -11.62 -4.04 22.33
N LEU A 25 -12.00 -3.39 21.23
CA LEU A 25 -11.45 -2.11 20.79
C LEU A 25 -12.14 -0.90 21.44
N GLY A 26 -13.24 -1.11 22.18
CA GLY A 26 -14.00 -0.03 22.81
C GLY A 26 -14.68 0.91 21.81
N VAL A 27 -15.01 0.42 20.61
CA VAL A 27 -15.64 1.20 19.53
C VAL A 27 -17.06 0.74 19.28
N SER A 28 -17.89 1.62 18.70
CA SER A 28 -19.22 1.19 18.24
C SER A 28 -19.11 0.27 17.02
N ARG A 29 -20.13 -0.59 16.87
CA ARG A 29 -20.28 -1.50 15.72
C ARG A 29 -20.19 -0.77 14.39
N SER A 30 -20.95 0.31 14.25
CA SER A 30 -20.95 1.15 13.05
C SER A 30 -19.58 1.77 12.78
N GLN A 31 -18.83 2.12 13.83
CA GLN A 31 -17.47 2.64 13.67
C GLN A 31 -16.50 1.55 13.21
N LEU A 32 -16.60 0.33 13.75
CA LEU A 32 -15.80 -0.80 13.29
C LEU A 32 -16.06 -1.08 11.80
N PHE A 33 -17.33 -1.21 11.40
CA PHE A 33 -17.68 -1.43 9.99
C PHE A 33 -17.25 -0.28 9.09
N ALA A 34 -17.41 0.97 9.53
CA ALA A 34 -16.96 2.12 8.76
C ALA A 34 -15.43 2.08 8.52
N ARG A 35 -14.64 1.79 9.56
CA ARG A 35 -13.18 1.65 9.43
C ARG A 35 -12.80 0.50 8.50
N ALA A 36 -13.46 -0.65 8.63
CA ALA A 36 -13.21 -1.81 7.76
C ALA A 36 -13.48 -1.49 6.28
N VAL A 37 -14.59 -0.80 5.99
CA VAL A 37 -14.90 -0.35 4.62
C VAL A 37 -13.87 0.66 4.12
N GLU A 38 -13.47 1.62 4.96
CA GLU A 38 -12.50 2.65 4.60
C GLU A 38 -11.11 2.04 4.28
N GLU A 39 -10.64 1.10 5.10
CA GLU A 39 -9.41 0.36 4.87
C GLU A 39 -9.48 -0.52 3.62
N TYR A 40 -10.61 -1.18 3.40
CA TYR A 40 -10.82 -2.01 2.21
C TYR A 40 -10.78 -1.17 0.94
N VAL A 41 -11.50 -0.03 0.91
CA VAL A 41 -11.51 0.88 -0.24
C VAL A 41 -10.10 1.41 -0.52
N ARG A 42 -9.41 1.95 0.51
CA ARG A 42 -8.05 2.47 0.35
C ARG A 42 -7.09 1.44 -0.23
N ARG A 43 -7.15 0.19 0.24
CA ARG A 43 -6.30 -0.89 -0.29
C ARG A 43 -6.49 -1.11 -1.79
N HIS A 44 -7.74 -1.08 -2.26
CA HIS A 44 -8.03 -1.30 -3.68
C HIS A 44 -7.70 -0.06 -4.53
N GLU A 45 -7.82 1.14 -3.97
CA GLU A 45 -7.35 2.37 -4.63
C GLU A 45 -5.83 2.35 -4.82
N ASP A 46 -5.08 1.91 -3.81
CA ASP A 46 -3.62 1.76 -3.89
C ASP A 46 -3.22 0.71 -4.95
N GLU A 47 -3.90 -0.44 -4.97
CA GLU A 47 -3.68 -1.48 -5.97
C GLU A 47 -4.01 -1.00 -7.39
N ASP A 48 -5.10 -0.26 -7.57
CA ASP A 48 -5.49 0.32 -8.86
C ASP A 48 -4.46 1.35 -9.34
N LEU A 49 -3.96 2.20 -8.42
CA LEU A 49 -2.93 3.19 -8.73
C LEU A 49 -1.64 2.51 -9.20
N VAL A 50 -1.16 1.51 -8.46
CA VAL A 50 0.04 0.75 -8.85
C VAL A 50 -0.17 0.05 -10.18
N ARG A 51 -1.34 -0.56 -10.42
CA ARG A 51 -1.67 -1.19 -11.70
C ARG A 51 -1.57 -0.19 -12.85
N ARG A 52 -2.18 0.99 -12.70
CA ARG A 52 -2.17 2.05 -13.72
C ARG A 52 -0.77 2.60 -13.98
N LEU A 53 0.05 2.72 -12.94
CA LEU A 53 1.45 3.11 -13.09
C LEU A 53 2.23 2.08 -13.91
N ASN A 54 2.07 0.79 -13.59
CA ASN A 54 2.71 -0.28 -14.34
C ASN A 54 2.23 -0.35 -15.79
N GLU A 55 0.93 -0.14 -16.04
CA GLU A 55 0.37 -0.06 -17.39
C GLU A 55 0.95 1.11 -18.18
N ALA A 56 1.10 2.29 -17.56
CA ALA A 56 1.71 3.45 -18.22
C ALA A 56 3.18 3.25 -18.59
N HIS A 57 3.89 2.37 -17.87
CA HIS A 57 5.29 2.00 -18.10
C HIS A 57 5.44 0.58 -18.70
N SER A 58 4.40 0.04 -19.34
CA SER A 58 4.41 -1.33 -19.86
C SER A 58 5.44 -1.56 -20.96
N ASP A 59 5.82 -0.50 -21.67
CA ASP A 59 6.79 -0.54 -22.77
C ASP A 59 8.25 -0.69 -22.28
N GLY A 60 8.46 -0.71 -20.96
CA GLY A 60 9.78 -0.79 -20.34
C GLY A 60 10.48 0.57 -20.26
N PRO A 61 11.71 0.60 -19.72
CA PRO A 61 12.49 1.82 -19.63
C PRO A 61 12.82 2.34 -21.02
N ASN A 62 12.67 3.65 -21.22
CA ASN A 62 13.12 4.33 -22.42
C ASN A 62 14.64 4.60 -22.35
N GLU A 63 15.20 5.18 -23.41
CA GLU A 63 16.64 5.46 -23.50
C GLU A 63 17.13 6.39 -22.37
N GLU A 64 16.32 7.38 -21.98
CA GLU A 64 16.62 8.29 -20.86
C GLU A 64 16.61 7.55 -19.51
N ASP A 65 15.64 6.66 -19.29
CA ASP A 65 15.56 5.81 -18.09
C ASP A 65 16.78 4.89 -17.99
N GLU A 66 17.19 4.30 -19.11
CA GLU A 66 18.39 3.45 -19.17
C GLU A 66 19.68 4.23 -18.90
N GLU A 67 19.80 5.45 -19.45
CA GLU A 67 20.95 6.33 -19.17
C GLU A 67 21.03 6.71 -17.70
N ALA A 68 19.89 7.07 -17.09
CA ALA A 68 19.80 7.37 -15.67
C ALA A 68 20.19 6.15 -14.80
N LEU A 69 19.72 4.95 -15.16
CA LEU A 69 20.08 3.71 -14.48
C LEU A 69 21.58 3.42 -14.58
N ARG A 70 22.17 3.55 -15.78
CA ARG A 70 23.62 3.37 -15.99
C ARG A 70 24.43 4.37 -15.16
N HIS A 71 24.01 5.63 -15.11
CA HIS A 71 24.67 6.65 -14.31
C HIS A 71 24.60 6.32 -12.80
N GLY A 72 23.42 5.95 -12.30
CA GLY A 72 23.24 5.55 -10.90
C GLY A 72 24.08 4.33 -10.51
N GLN A 73 24.15 3.31 -11.37
CA GLN A 73 24.98 2.12 -11.16
C GLN A 73 26.47 2.45 -11.12
N ALA A 74 26.95 3.35 -11.98
CA ALA A 74 28.34 3.79 -11.99
C ALA A 74 28.70 4.50 -10.67
N LEU A 75 27.86 5.43 -10.20
CA LEU A 75 28.05 6.11 -8.93
C LEU A 75 28.06 5.13 -7.75
N HIS A 76 27.13 4.16 -7.74
CA HIS A 76 27.08 3.14 -6.71
C HIS A 76 28.34 2.27 -6.68
N ALA A 77 28.84 1.85 -7.85
CA ALA A 77 30.08 1.10 -7.96
C ALA A 77 31.29 1.90 -7.45
N GLU A 78 31.34 3.21 -7.71
CA GLU A 78 32.38 4.09 -7.18
C GLU A 78 32.31 4.24 -5.66
N MET A 79 31.11 4.37 -5.10
CA MET A 79 30.91 4.42 -3.65
C MET A 79 31.37 3.13 -2.96
N LEU A 80 31.03 1.96 -3.50
CA LEU A 80 31.48 0.67 -2.97
C LEU A 80 33.01 0.55 -3.00
N ARG A 81 33.63 0.84 -4.15
CA ARG A 81 35.10 0.86 -4.27
C ARG A 81 35.76 1.84 -3.30
N ARG A 82 35.11 2.97 -3.03
CA ARG A 82 35.59 3.94 -2.04
C ARG A 82 35.49 3.39 -0.62
N ALA A 83 34.37 2.78 -0.25
CA ALA A 83 34.17 2.17 1.06
C ALA A 83 35.17 1.03 1.32
N GLU A 84 35.45 0.20 0.31
CA GLU A 84 36.48 -0.84 0.36
C GLU A 84 37.88 -0.25 0.56
N ARG A 85 38.24 0.81 -0.19
CA ARG A 85 39.54 1.50 -0.05
C ARG A 85 39.72 2.18 1.31
N GLU A 86 38.63 2.63 1.92
CA GLU A 86 38.61 3.27 3.24
C GLU A 86 38.52 2.24 4.39
N GLY A 87 38.50 0.93 4.09
CA GLY A 87 38.43 -0.15 5.09
C GLY A 87 37.14 -0.15 5.91
N ARG A 88 36.05 0.40 5.36
CA ARG A 88 34.73 0.50 6.01
C ARG A 88 33.82 -0.69 5.66
N LEU A 89 34.30 -1.58 4.80
CA LEU A 89 33.71 -2.87 4.41
C LEU A 89 34.74 -3.97 4.61
#